data_AF-A0A1A3N6A8-F1
#
_entry.id   AF-A0A1A3N6A8-F1
#
_cell.length_a   1.000
_cell.length_b   1.000
_cell.length_c   1.000
_cell.angle_alpha   90.00
_cell.angle_beta   90.00
_cell.angle_gamma   90.00
#
_symmetry.space_group_name_H-M   'P 1'
#
loop_
_entity.id
_entity.type
_entity.pdbx_description
1 polymer ?
#
loop_
_entity_poly.entity_id
_entity_poly.type
_entity_poly.pdbx_seq_one_letter_code
_entity_poly.pdbx_strand_id
1 'polypeptide(L)'
;MRSQTVQRLRGRIDLAMTGSGWWSIPDWWPRAAFRRLEARNAATAREAAVSFAGYVGAPVLHAAHAGSLQCRMPWLPMSYDGKFEGGTLIVAADGTVLACRDRADGEGVVVADVQVGRRAPQADPPGTFWLHRRGALPAAVWHFQRLHGRRYYRRHVSASRSHTASA
;
A
#
# COMPACT_ATOMS: atom_id res chain seq x y z
N MET A 1 3.17 -3.33 3.71
CA MET A 1 2.36 -4.50 4.14
C MET A 1 2.99 -5.16 5.37
N ARG A 2 2.20 -5.84 6.21
CA ARG A 2 2.66 -6.48 7.45
C ARG A 2 2.96 -7.96 7.24
N SER A 3 3.97 -8.50 7.92
CA SER A 3 4.31 -9.93 7.88
C SER A 3 3.15 -10.83 8.32
N GLN A 4 2.36 -10.40 9.30
CA GLN A 4 1.16 -11.11 9.74
C GLN A 4 0.14 -11.35 8.62
N THR A 5 0.06 -10.45 7.63
CA THR A 5 -0.84 -10.66 6.47
C THR A 5 -0.37 -11.85 5.65
N VAL A 6 0.95 -11.97 5.40
CA VAL A 6 1.52 -13.13 4.71
C VAL A 6 1.29 -14.40 5.52
N GLN A 7 1.59 -14.40 6.83
CA GLN A 7 1.42 -15.59 7.67
C GLN A 7 -0.01 -16.15 7.64
N ARG A 8 -1.02 -15.28 7.50
CA ARG A 8 -2.43 -15.69 7.42
C ARG A 8 -2.83 -16.28 6.07
N LEU A 9 -2.16 -15.88 4.98
CA LEU A 9 -2.58 -16.16 3.61
C LEU A 9 -1.66 -17.15 2.87
N ARG A 10 -0.38 -17.22 3.25
CA ARG A 10 0.66 -18.03 2.60
C ARG A 10 0.23 -19.48 2.45
N GLY A 11 0.19 -19.97 1.21
CA GLY A 11 -0.22 -21.33 0.85
C GLY A 11 -1.72 -21.64 1.04
N ARG A 12 -2.54 -20.64 1.40
CA ARG A 12 -3.96 -20.83 1.73
C ARG A 12 -4.93 -20.22 0.72
N ILE A 13 -4.45 -19.36 -0.16
CA ILE A 13 -5.26 -18.66 -1.16
C ILE A 13 -4.79 -19.01 -2.57
N ASP A 14 -5.71 -19.02 -3.53
CA ASP A 14 -5.42 -19.29 -4.95
C ASP A 14 -5.30 -18.01 -5.80
N LEU A 15 -5.70 -16.87 -5.24
CA LEU A 15 -5.61 -15.54 -5.83
C LEU A 15 -5.67 -14.48 -4.71
N ALA A 16 -4.87 -13.43 -4.80
CA ALA A 16 -4.95 -12.27 -3.91
C ALA A 16 -5.47 -11.05 -4.68
N MET A 17 -6.62 -10.52 -4.27
CA MET A 17 -7.10 -9.21 -4.73
C MET A 17 -6.80 -8.16 -3.67
N THR A 18 -6.05 -7.13 -4.05
CA THR A 18 -5.55 -6.11 -3.14
C THR A 18 -5.71 -4.72 -3.74
N GLY A 19 -5.66 -3.71 -2.88
CA GLY A 19 -5.55 -2.34 -3.35
C GLY A 19 -4.81 -1.42 -2.40
N SER A 20 -4.33 -0.30 -2.92
CA SER A 20 -3.61 0.71 -2.14
C SER A 20 -3.93 2.14 -2.56
N GLY A 21 -3.75 3.05 -1.60
CA GLY A 21 -3.64 4.49 -1.82
C GLY A 21 -2.34 4.98 -1.22
N TRP A 22 -1.22 4.45 -1.69
CA TRP A 22 0.10 4.84 -1.18
C TRP A 22 0.39 6.28 -1.61
N TRP A 23 0.63 7.16 -0.65
CA TRP A 23 0.83 8.59 -0.87
C TRP A 23 2.33 8.92 -1.02
N SER A 24 2.64 9.94 -1.82
CA SER A 24 4.00 10.42 -2.08
C SER A 24 4.55 11.27 -0.94
N ILE A 25 5.85 11.26 -0.75
CA ILE A 25 6.55 12.23 0.08
C ILE A 25 6.49 13.61 -0.61
N PRO A 26 6.01 14.66 0.07
CA PRO A 26 5.84 15.98 -0.53
C PRO A 26 7.20 16.65 -0.84
N ASP A 27 7.25 17.52 -1.85
CA ASP A 27 8.47 18.26 -2.25
C ASP A 27 8.75 19.47 -1.31
N TRP A 28 8.81 19.20 0.00
CA TRP A 28 9.08 20.20 1.03
C TRP A 28 10.55 20.58 1.09
N TRP A 29 10.84 21.72 1.75
CA TRP A 29 12.19 22.15 2.01
C TRP A 29 12.82 21.33 3.16
N PRO A 30 14.08 20.86 3.03
CA PRO A 30 14.98 21.01 1.89
C PRO A 30 14.71 20.02 0.74
N ARG A 31 14.42 20.55 -0.46
CA ARG A 31 13.88 19.77 -1.62
C ARG A 31 14.71 18.54 -1.99
N ALA A 32 16.04 18.68 -2.02
CA ALA A 32 16.91 17.57 -2.41
C ALA A 32 16.77 16.34 -1.48
N ALA A 33 16.58 16.56 -0.17
CA ALA A 33 16.38 15.49 0.78
C ALA A 33 15.00 14.83 0.59
N PHE A 34 13.94 15.63 0.46
CA PHE A 34 12.58 15.13 0.26
C PHE A 34 12.43 14.37 -1.06
N ARG A 35 13.06 14.82 -2.15
CA ARG A 35 13.08 14.09 -3.43
C ARG A 35 13.79 12.74 -3.35
N ARG A 36 14.90 12.65 -2.60
CA ARG A 36 15.59 11.38 -2.35
C ARG A 36 14.73 10.42 -1.52
N LEU A 37 14.02 10.94 -0.53
CA LEU A 37 13.09 10.16 0.26
C LEU A 37 11.92 9.66 -0.61
N GLU A 38 11.36 10.53 -1.44
CA GLU A 38 10.29 10.19 -2.38
C GLU A 38 10.70 9.09 -3.35
N ALA A 39 11.89 9.18 -3.97
CA ALA A 39 12.37 8.13 -4.86
C ALA A 39 12.42 6.75 -4.17
N ARG A 40 12.80 6.71 -2.89
CA ARG A 40 12.79 5.48 -2.08
C ARG A 40 11.38 5.04 -1.71
N ASN A 41 10.48 5.98 -1.44
CA ASN A 41 9.06 5.69 -1.15
C ASN A 41 8.38 5.05 -2.35
N ALA A 42 8.51 5.65 -3.54
CA ALA A 42 7.96 5.13 -4.79
C ALA A 42 8.51 3.73 -5.11
N ALA A 43 9.83 3.52 -4.96
CA ALA A 43 10.44 2.21 -5.14
C ALA A 43 9.86 1.16 -4.16
N THR A 44 9.70 1.54 -2.88
CA THR A 44 9.13 0.65 -1.85
C THR A 44 7.66 0.33 -2.14
N ALA A 45 6.88 1.31 -2.61
CA ALA A 45 5.47 1.11 -2.95
C ALA A 45 5.31 0.09 -4.07
N ARG A 46 6.12 0.23 -5.14
CA ARG A 46 6.16 -0.72 -6.26
C ARG A 46 6.62 -2.11 -5.82
N GLU A 47 7.76 -2.19 -5.14
CA GLU A 47 8.35 -3.47 -4.70
C GLU A 47 7.44 -4.22 -3.73
N ALA A 48 6.75 -3.52 -2.84
CA ALA A 48 5.83 -4.14 -1.88
C ALA A 48 4.67 -4.89 -2.57
N ALA A 49 4.19 -4.40 -3.71
CA ALA A 49 3.11 -5.02 -4.46
C ALA A 49 3.63 -6.20 -5.30
N VAL A 50 4.79 -6.05 -5.95
CA VAL A 50 5.41 -7.13 -6.76
C VAL A 50 5.85 -8.31 -5.90
N SER A 51 6.57 -8.06 -4.80
CA SER A 51 7.12 -9.12 -3.92
C SER A 51 6.03 -9.91 -3.18
N PHE A 52 4.82 -9.36 -3.08
CA PHE A 52 3.75 -9.99 -2.31
C PHE A 52 3.35 -11.37 -2.87
N ALA A 53 3.36 -11.54 -4.20
CA ALA A 53 3.03 -12.80 -4.85
C ALA A 53 3.97 -13.94 -4.39
N GLY A 54 5.28 -13.68 -4.38
CA GLY A 54 6.28 -14.63 -3.91
C GLY A 54 6.14 -15.00 -2.43
N TYR A 55 5.65 -14.07 -1.59
CA TYR A 55 5.39 -14.33 -0.18
C TYR A 55 4.13 -15.16 0.08
N VAL A 56 3.05 -14.96 -0.69
CA VAL A 56 1.80 -15.73 -0.47
C VAL A 56 1.77 -17.04 -1.26
N GLY A 57 2.53 -17.13 -2.36
CA GLY A 57 2.52 -18.26 -3.28
C GLY A 57 1.26 -18.29 -4.15
N ALA A 58 0.75 -17.13 -4.56
CA ALA A 58 -0.46 -17.03 -5.39
C ALA A 58 -0.38 -15.78 -6.26
N PRO A 59 -1.09 -15.73 -7.40
CA PRO A 59 -1.15 -14.52 -8.22
C PRO A 59 -1.77 -13.36 -7.44
N VAL A 60 -1.33 -12.14 -7.74
CA VAL A 60 -1.77 -10.91 -7.07
C VAL A 60 -2.33 -9.93 -8.09
N LEU A 61 -3.57 -9.51 -7.87
CA LEU A 61 -4.20 -8.36 -8.51
C LEU A 61 -4.11 -7.18 -7.56
N HIS A 62 -3.45 -6.11 -7.98
CA HIS A 62 -3.25 -4.91 -7.17
C HIS A 62 -3.82 -3.69 -7.88
N ALA A 63 -4.89 -3.13 -7.32
CA ALA A 63 -5.44 -1.86 -7.75
C ALA A 63 -4.85 -0.71 -6.94
N ALA A 64 -4.22 0.26 -7.60
CA ALA A 64 -3.66 1.42 -6.93
C ALA A 64 -4.40 2.71 -7.33
N HIS A 65 -4.66 3.58 -6.36
CA HIS A 65 -5.10 4.94 -6.66
C HIS A 65 -4.01 5.69 -7.43
N ALA A 66 -4.42 6.55 -8.37
CA ALA A 66 -3.56 7.43 -9.14
C ALA A 66 -4.08 8.88 -9.06
N GLY A 67 -3.22 9.84 -9.39
CA GLY A 67 -3.56 11.26 -9.42
C GLY A 67 -3.02 12.07 -8.24
N SER A 68 -3.27 13.37 -8.27
CA SER A 68 -2.87 14.31 -7.22
C SER A 68 -3.77 14.22 -5.99
N LEU A 69 -3.21 14.57 -4.83
CA LEU A 69 -3.91 14.61 -3.56
C LEU A 69 -3.53 15.90 -2.84
N GLN A 70 -4.53 16.76 -2.62
CA GLN A 70 -4.41 17.97 -1.82
C GLN A 70 -5.38 17.92 -0.64
N CYS A 71 -4.85 18.06 0.57
CA CYS A 71 -5.68 18.06 1.78
C CYS A 71 -5.00 18.80 2.93
N ARG A 72 -5.75 19.10 3.99
CA ARG A 72 -5.15 19.64 5.22
C ARG A 72 -4.44 18.52 5.97
N MET A 73 -3.23 18.78 6.46
CA MET A 73 -2.56 17.85 7.36
C MET A 73 -3.31 17.79 8.68
N PRO A 74 -3.67 16.60 9.17
CA PRO A 74 -4.31 16.50 10.47
C PRO A 74 -3.39 17.03 11.57
N TRP A 75 -3.91 17.80 12.52
CA TRP A 75 -3.15 18.33 13.68
C TRP A 75 -1.93 19.20 13.36
N LEU A 76 -1.70 19.59 12.11
CA LEU A 76 -0.63 20.49 11.72
C LEU A 76 -1.23 21.67 10.95
N PRO A 77 -0.69 22.90 11.13
CA PRO A 77 -1.19 24.10 10.47
C PRO A 77 -0.68 24.21 9.02
N MET A 78 -0.71 23.10 8.27
CA MET A 78 -0.18 23.04 6.91
C MET A 78 -1.05 22.15 6.01
N SER A 79 -0.95 22.37 4.71
CA SER A 79 -1.55 21.48 3.70
C SER A 79 -0.54 20.43 3.25
N TYR A 80 -1.07 19.25 2.95
CA TYR A 80 -0.40 18.23 2.15
C TYR A 80 -0.72 18.48 0.69
N ASP A 81 0.32 18.59 -0.12
CA ASP A 81 0.23 18.56 -1.58
C ASP A 81 1.15 17.44 -2.06
N GLY A 82 0.55 16.44 -2.68
CA GLY A 82 1.24 15.26 -3.16
C GLY A 82 0.38 14.51 -4.17
N LYS A 83 0.63 13.21 -4.26
CA LYS A 83 0.02 12.33 -5.25
C LYS A 83 -0.02 10.91 -4.72
N PHE A 84 -0.84 10.08 -5.37
CA PHE A 84 -0.74 8.64 -5.18
C PHE A 84 0.39 8.07 -6.05
N GLU A 85 1.08 7.08 -5.50
CA GLU A 85 2.20 6.41 -6.17
C GLU A 85 1.75 5.53 -7.34
N GLY A 86 0.44 5.27 -7.49
CA GLY A 86 -0.06 4.42 -8.56
C GLY A 86 0.53 3.01 -8.48
N GLY A 87 0.77 2.42 -9.65
CA GLY A 87 1.33 1.07 -9.75
C GLY A 87 0.27 -0.02 -9.69
N THR A 88 -0.83 0.14 -10.43
CA THR A 88 -1.79 -0.96 -10.65
C THR A 88 -1.06 -2.07 -11.40
N LEU A 89 -1.13 -3.30 -10.89
CA LEU A 89 -0.35 -4.43 -11.40
C LEU A 89 -1.08 -5.76 -11.24
N ILE A 90 -0.78 -6.65 -12.18
CA ILE A 90 -1.17 -8.05 -12.19
C ILE A 90 0.12 -8.87 -12.16
N VAL A 91 0.28 -9.71 -11.14
CA VAL A 91 1.50 -10.49 -10.91
C VAL A 91 1.13 -11.96 -10.82
N ALA A 92 1.84 -12.80 -11.56
CA ALA A 92 1.70 -14.26 -11.50
C ALA A 92 2.22 -14.81 -10.17
N ALA A 93 1.88 -16.07 -9.86
CA ALA A 93 2.28 -16.72 -8.61
C ALA A 93 3.81 -16.84 -8.43
N ASP A 94 4.58 -16.80 -9.52
CA ASP A 94 6.05 -16.82 -9.51
C ASP A 94 6.70 -15.42 -9.44
N GLY A 95 5.89 -14.37 -9.23
CA GLY A 95 6.38 -13.00 -9.17
C GLY A 95 6.51 -12.29 -10.52
N THR A 96 6.22 -12.95 -11.64
CA THR A 96 6.23 -12.31 -12.96
C THR A 96 5.13 -11.24 -13.06
N VAL A 97 5.50 -10.01 -13.41
CA VAL A 97 4.53 -8.93 -13.69
C VAL A 97 3.92 -9.18 -15.07
N LEU A 98 2.65 -9.57 -15.11
CA LEU A 98 1.92 -9.87 -16.35
C LEU A 98 1.43 -8.60 -17.03
N ALA A 99 0.99 -7.62 -16.25
CA ALA A 99 0.62 -6.31 -16.75
C ALA A 99 0.75 -5.27 -15.65
N CYS A 100 1.04 -4.03 -16.03
CA CYS A 100 1.11 -2.92 -15.09
C CYS A 100 0.73 -1.60 -15.74
N ARG A 101 0.30 -0.66 -14.90
CA ARG A 101 0.13 0.75 -15.23
C ARG A 101 0.87 1.54 -14.18
N ASP A 102 1.90 2.25 -14.61
CA ASP A 102 2.71 3.07 -13.71
C ASP A 102 1.95 4.36 -13.36
N ARG A 103 2.45 5.07 -12.36
CA ARG A 103 1.98 6.39 -11.97
C ARG A 103 1.92 7.36 -13.16
N ALA A 104 2.91 7.31 -14.04
CA ALA A 104 3.02 8.22 -15.18
C ALA A 104 1.88 8.07 -16.18
N ASP A 105 1.24 6.90 -16.23
CA ASP A 105 0.14 6.60 -17.15
C ASP A 105 -1.21 7.14 -16.64
N GLY A 106 -1.28 7.60 -15.39
CA GLY A 106 -2.51 8.15 -14.81
C GLY A 106 -3.62 7.09 -14.61
N GLU A 107 -4.87 7.55 -14.60
CA GLU A 107 -6.04 6.70 -14.42
C GLU A 107 -6.23 5.71 -15.58
N GLY A 108 -6.77 4.53 -15.28
CA GLY A 108 -7.06 3.53 -16.30
C GLY A 108 -7.22 2.12 -15.76
N VAL A 109 -7.30 1.17 -16.70
CA VAL A 109 -7.49 -0.26 -16.45
C VAL A 109 -6.28 -1.04 -16.94
N VAL A 110 -5.93 -2.11 -16.22
CA VAL A 110 -4.91 -3.09 -16.60
C VAL A 110 -5.61 -4.43 -16.79
N VAL A 111 -5.30 -5.10 -17.89
CA VAL A 111 -5.89 -6.40 -18.25
C VAL A 111 -4.77 -7.37 -18.61
N ALA A 112 -4.85 -8.59 -18.11
CA ALA A 112 -3.99 -9.71 -18.47
C ALA A 112 -4.71 -11.03 -18.19
N ASP A 113 -4.33 -12.06 -18.94
CA ASP A 113 -4.72 -13.43 -18.63
C ASP A 113 -3.91 -13.96 -17.45
N VAL A 114 -4.60 -14.48 -16.44
CA VAL A 114 -3.98 -14.94 -15.19
C VAL A 114 -4.35 -16.40 -14.95
N GLN A 115 -3.32 -17.25 -14.83
CA GLN A 115 -3.52 -18.60 -14.31
C GLN A 115 -3.76 -18.53 -12.81
N VAL A 116 -5.00 -18.80 -12.39
CA VAL A 116 -5.39 -18.90 -10.98
C VAL A 116 -4.87 -20.21 -10.40
N GLY A 117 -4.43 -20.17 -9.14
CA GLY A 117 -3.95 -21.32 -8.42
C GLY A 117 -2.74 -21.00 -7.57
N ARG A 118 -2.71 -21.57 -6.36
CA ARG A 118 -1.56 -21.43 -5.47
C ARG A 118 -0.38 -22.29 -5.92
N ARG A 119 0.83 -21.81 -5.67
CA ARG A 119 2.10 -22.52 -5.80
C ARG A 119 2.82 -22.53 -4.46
N ALA A 120 3.88 -23.34 -4.36
CA ALA A 120 4.81 -23.25 -3.25
C ALA A 120 5.35 -21.80 -3.19
N PRO A 121 5.22 -21.09 -2.06
CA PRO A 121 5.72 -19.73 -1.97
C PRO A 121 7.24 -19.68 -2.15
N GLN A 122 7.73 -18.69 -2.89
CA GLN A 122 9.14 -18.62 -3.31
C GLN A 122 10.02 -17.78 -2.38
N ALA A 123 9.43 -16.94 -1.54
CA ALA A 123 10.17 -16.07 -0.62
C ALA A 123 9.62 -16.21 0.79
N ASP A 124 10.48 -16.21 1.81
CA ASP A 124 10.05 -16.18 3.21
C ASP A 124 9.83 -14.75 3.69
N PRO A 125 8.70 -14.45 4.36
CA PRO A 125 8.51 -13.14 4.94
C PRO A 125 9.56 -12.89 6.03
N PRO A 126 10.07 -11.66 6.17
CA PRO A 126 10.99 -11.34 7.25
C PRO A 126 10.33 -11.56 8.61
N GLY A 127 11.12 -11.98 9.62
CA GLY A 127 10.67 -12.14 11.01
C GLY A 127 10.33 -10.82 11.74
N THR A 128 10.27 -9.69 11.02
CA THR A 128 9.90 -8.39 11.57
C THR A 128 8.44 -8.05 11.28
N PHE A 129 7.91 -6.98 11.86
CA PHE A 129 6.52 -6.59 11.67
C PHE A 129 6.17 -6.19 10.21
N TRP A 130 7.14 -5.67 9.45
CA TRP A 130 6.94 -5.16 8.09
C TRP A 130 7.67 -6.01 7.06
N LEU A 131 7.09 -6.13 5.86
CA LEU A 131 7.73 -6.86 4.76
C LEU A 131 8.92 -6.11 4.15
N HIS A 132 8.95 -4.80 4.30
CA HIS A 132 10.06 -3.94 3.88
C HIS A 132 10.65 -3.22 5.09
N ARG A 133 11.96 -2.94 5.04
CA ARG A 133 12.59 -2.08 6.04
C ARG A 133 11.99 -0.69 5.94
N ARG A 134 11.54 -0.15 7.08
CA ARG A 134 11.08 1.23 7.17
C ARG A 134 12.18 2.07 7.80
N GLY A 135 12.52 3.19 7.17
CA GLY A 135 13.38 4.20 7.79
C GLY A 135 12.68 4.86 8.99
N ALA A 136 13.44 5.60 9.78
CA ALA A 136 12.92 6.30 10.97
C ALA A 136 11.75 7.23 10.64
N LEU A 137 11.82 7.97 9.52
CA LEU A 137 10.77 8.90 9.10
C LEU A 137 9.44 8.20 8.75
N PRO A 138 9.39 7.20 7.85
CA PRO A 138 8.17 6.42 7.63
C PRO A 138 7.60 5.77 8.90
N ALA A 139 8.46 5.37 9.85
CA ALA A 139 8.01 4.84 11.13
C ALA A 139 7.34 5.92 11.98
N ALA A 140 7.95 7.09 12.12
CA ALA A 140 7.38 8.22 12.86
C ALA A 140 6.04 8.68 12.27
N VAL A 141 5.98 8.84 10.95
CA VAL A 141 4.74 9.22 10.24
C VAL A 141 3.64 8.18 10.46
N TRP A 142 3.97 6.88 10.41
CA TRP A 142 3.01 5.82 10.72
C TRP A 142 2.43 5.95 12.14
N HIS A 143 3.26 6.22 13.15
CA HIS A 143 2.78 6.37 14.52
C HIS A 143 1.86 7.58 14.68
N PHE A 144 2.24 8.72 14.09
CA PHE A 144 1.42 9.93 14.05
C PHE A 144 0.06 9.68 13.37
N GLN A 145 0.07 9.17 12.14
CA GLN A 145 -1.16 8.90 11.38
C GLN A 145 -2.04 7.83 12.05
N ARG A 146 -1.43 6.81 12.66
CA ARG A 146 -2.16 5.77 13.43
C ARG A 146 -2.86 6.37 14.64
N LEU A 147 -2.19 7.23 15.40
CA LEU A 147 -2.77 7.89 16.57
C LEU A 147 -3.94 8.80 16.17
N HIS A 148 -3.74 9.61 15.13
CA HIS A 148 -4.80 10.42 14.53
C HIS A 148 -5.98 9.59 14.06
N GLY A 149 -5.73 8.62 13.19
CA GLY A 149 -6.75 7.75 12.61
C GLY A 149 -7.56 7.00 13.68
N ARG A 150 -6.91 6.47 14.73
CA ARG A 150 -7.61 5.80 15.83
C ARG A 150 -8.56 6.74 16.57
N ARG A 151 -8.14 7.99 16.83
CA ARG A 151 -9.01 8.99 17.47
C ARG A 151 -10.17 9.40 16.55
N TYR A 152 -9.89 9.63 15.27
CA TYR A 152 -10.90 10.00 14.28
C TYR A 152 -11.95 8.90 14.11
N TYR A 153 -11.51 7.65 13.91
CA TYR A 153 -12.39 6.50 13.68
C TYR A 153 -13.33 6.25 14.85
N ARG A 154 -12.81 6.29 16.09
CA ARG A 154 -13.66 6.14 17.30
C ARG A 154 -14.76 7.21 17.38
N ARG A 155 -14.46 8.44 16.98
CA ARG A 155 -15.39 9.57 17.09
C ARG A 155 -16.47 9.57 16.01
N HIS A 156 -16.13 9.21 14.78
CA HIS A 156 -17.01 9.44 13.64
C HIS A 156 -17.53 8.15 12.97
N VAL A 157 -16.86 7.01 13.19
CA VAL A 157 -17.20 5.73 12.53
C VAL A 157 -17.68 4.69 13.54
N SER A 158 -17.04 4.59 14.70
CA SER A 158 -17.48 3.64 15.74
C SER A 158 -18.76 4.11 16.42
N ALA A 159 -18.91 5.41 16.68
CA ALA A 159 -20.11 5.99 17.29
C ALA A 159 -21.34 5.94 16.37
N SER A 160 -21.17 6.02 15.04
CA SER A 160 -22.26 5.96 14.07
C SER A 160 -22.84 4.54 13.89
N ARG A 161 -22.07 3.48 14.18
CA ARG A 161 -22.60 2.10 14.20
C ARG A 161 -23.51 1.80 15.38
N SER A 162 -23.42 2.56 16.47
CA SER A 162 -24.26 2.38 17.67
C SER A 162 -25.68 2.92 17.50
N HIS A 163 -25.92 3.79 16.52
CA HIS A 163 -27.24 4.38 16.27
C HIS A 163 -28.12 3.58 15.29
N THR A 164 -27.56 2.63 14.54
CA THR A 164 -28.30 1.81 13.56
C THR A 164 -28.67 0.41 14.05
N ALA A 165 -28.42 0.07 15.32
CA ALA A 165 -28.73 -1.24 15.90
C ALA A 165 -29.96 -1.23 16.84
N SER A 166 -30.85 -0.25 16.66
CA SER A 166 -32.16 -0.19 17.33
C SER A 166 -33.23 0.10 16.29
N ALA A 167 -33.63 -0.94 15.56
CA ALA A 167 -34.86 -1.02 14.79
C ALA A 167 -35.27 -2.49 14.74
#